data_AF-A0A7C6KXS2-F1
#
_entry.id   AF-A0A7C6KXS2-F1
#
_cell.length_a   1.000
_cell.length_b   1.000
_cell.length_c   1.000
_cell.angle_alpha   90.00
_cell.angle_beta   90.00
_cell.angle_gamma   90.00
#
_symmetry.space_group_name_H-M   'P 1'
#
loop_
_entity.id
_entity.type
_entity.pdbx_description
1 polymer ?
#
loop_
_entity_poly.entity_id
_entity_poly.type
_entity_poly.pdbx_seq_one_letter_code
_entity_poly.pdbx_strand_id
1 'polypeptide(L)' 'MITKEMIDRINYLYRKSKNEGLTDEEKIEQSKLRIEYVKEIRERVKKQLDSIKFVDEDECHDDCCHHHHHH' A
#
# COMPACT_ATOMS: atom_id res chain seq x y z
N MET A 1 14.58 1.40 1.83
CA MET A 1 13.98 0.29 1.04
C MET A 1 13.42 -0.74 2.00
N ILE A 2 12.17 -1.15 1.81
CA ILE A 2 11.54 -2.20 2.63
C ILE A 2 12.14 -3.56 2.28
N THR A 3 12.87 -4.18 3.20
CA THR A 3 13.43 -5.53 3.03
C THR A 3 12.59 -6.58 3.76
N LYS A 4 12.69 -7.84 3.32
CA LYS A 4 12.04 -8.95 3.99
C LYS A 4 12.55 -9.14 5.42
N GLU A 5 13.86 -9.00 5.62
CA GLU A 5 14.50 -9.07 6.93
C GLU A 5 13.93 -8.03 7.92
N MET A 6 13.67 -6.81 7.45
CA MET A 6 13.06 -5.76 8.27
C MET A 6 11.66 -6.16 8.75
N ILE A 7 10.83 -6.72 7.85
CA ILE A 7 9.49 -7.19 8.17
C ILE A 7 9.55 -8.37 9.14
N ASP A 8 10.43 -9.33 8.88
CA ASP A 8 10.62 -10.52 9.72
C ASP A 8 11.07 -10.12 11.13
N ARG A 9 11.96 -9.14 11.25
CA ARG A 9 12.42 -8.60 12.54
C ARG A 9 11.30 -7.90 13.30
N ILE A 10 10.48 -7.07 12.64
CA ILE A 10 9.31 -6.43 13.26
C ILE A 10 8.33 -7.49 13.78
N ASN A 11 8.08 -8.55 13.00
CA ASN A 11 7.20 -9.65 13.38
C ASN A 11 7.76 -10.46 14.55
N TYR A 12 9.07 -10.73 14.55
CA TYR A 12 9.75 -11.38 15.66
C TYR A 12 9.58 -10.60 16.97
N LEU A 13 9.91 -9.29 16.95
CA LEU A 13 9.77 -8.42 18.11
C LEU A 13 8.31 -8.31 18.57
N TYR A 14 7.36 -8.30 17.63
CA TYR A 14 5.94 -8.31 17.96
C TYR A 14 5.50 -9.59 18.69
N ARG A 15 5.92 -10.77 18.20
CA ARG A 15 5.61 -12.04 18.85
C ARG A 15 6.26 -12.12 20.23
N LYS A 16 7.50 -11.68 20.36
CA LYS A 16 8.21 -11.62 21.65
C LYS A 16 7.50 -10.71 22.64
N SER A 17 7.08 -9.51 22.20
CA SER A 17 6.28 -8.58 23.00
C SER A 17 4.97 -9.17 23.55
N LYS A 18 4.36 -10.11 22.82
CA LYS A 18 3.07 -10.71 23.20
C LYS A 18 3.21 -11.86 24.18
N ASN A 19 4.30 -12.63 24.09
CA ASN A 19 4.52 -13.80 24.93
C ASN A 19 5.33 -13.48 26.19
N GLU A 20 6.45 -12.79 26.03
CA GLU A 20 7.49 -12.63 27.07
C GLU A 20 7.66 -11.17 27.49
N GLY A 21 7.21 -10.23 26.66
CA GLY A 21 7.50 -8.81 26.81
C GLY A 21 8.77 -8.41 26.04
N LEU A 22 8.98 -7.09 25.89
CA LEU A 22 10.16 -6.53 25.23
C LEU A 22 11.04 -5.85 26.27
N THR A 23 12.35 -6.00 26.12
CA THR A 23 13.30 -5.14 26.81
C THR A 23 13.23 -3.72 26.24
N ASP A 24 13.75 -2.74 26.98
CA ASP A 24 13.68 -1.34 26.53
C ASP A 24 14.51 -1.10 25.26
N GLU A 25 15.61 -1.83 25.09
CA GLU A 25 16.41 -1.83 23.86
C GLU A 25 15.62 -2.36 22.67
N GLU A 26 14.89 -3.46 22.86
CA GLU A 26 14.06 -4.06 21.80
C GLU A 26 12.84 -3.20 21.46
N LYS A 27 12.26 -2.47 22.42
CA LYS A 27 11.21 -1.47 22.15
C LYS A 27 11.75 -0.33 21.29
N ILE A 28 12.95 0.15 21.58
CA ILE A 28 13.60 1.20 20.78
C ILE A 28 13.87 0.68 19.37
N GLU A 29 14.38 -0.54 19.23
CA GLU A 29 14.59 -1.19 17.93
C GLU A 29 13.27 -1.32 17.16
N GLN A 30 12.23 -1.85 17.79
CA GLN A 30 10.90 -2.00 17.18
C GLN A 30 10.33 -0.66 16.72
N SER A 31 10.48 0.39 17.52
CA SER A 31 10.02 1.73 17.19
C SER A 31 10.75 2.29 15.97
N LYS A 32 12.09 2.19 15.93
CA LYS A 32 12.91 2.62 14.79
C LYS A 32 12.50 1.90 13.51
N LEU A 33 12.39 0.57 13.55
CA LEU A 33 12.00 -0.25 12.39
C LEU A 33 10.59 0.10 11.88
N ARG A 34 9.64 0.37 12.80
CA ARG A 34 8.28 0.77 12.42
C ARG A 34 8.24 2.16 11.77
N ILE A 35 9.00 3.12 12.29
CA ILE A 35 9.08 4.47 11.71
C ILE A 35 9.63 4.40 10.29
N GLU A 36 10.72 3.65 10.09
CA GLU A 36 11.33 3.47 8.78
C GLU A 36 10.38 2.77 7.80
N TYR A 37 9.73 1.68 8.22
CA TYR A 37 8.73 0.99 7.42
C TYR A 37 7.59 1.92 6.98
N VAL A 38 7.01 2.70 7.91
CA VAL A 38 5.89 3.60 7.61
C VAL A 38 6.32 4.71 6.66
N LYS A 39 7.52 5.27 6.83
CA LYS A 39 8.06 6.30 5.92
C LYS A 39 8.14 5.77 4.50
N GLU A 40 8.75 4.61 4.31
CA GLU A 40 8.94 3.99 3.00
C GLU A 40 7.60 3.61 2.35
N ILE A 41 6.66 3.07 3.13
CA ILE A 41 5.30 2.78 2.63
C ILE A 41 4.59 4.07 2.19
N ARG A 42 4.66 5.15 2.97
CA ARG A 42 4.05 6.43 2.60
C ARG A 42 4.60 6.97 1.28
N GLU A 43 5.91 6.93 1.10
CA GLU A 43 6.55 7.35 -0.15
C GLU A 43 6.13 6.46 -1.33
N ARG A 44 6.05 5.14 -1.13
CA ARG A 44 5.60 4.20 -2.15
C ARG A 44 4.14 4.44 -2.55
N VAL A 45 3.25 4.62 -1.57
CA VAL A 45 1.83 4.90 -1.81
C VAL A 45 1.66 6.23 -2.53
N LYS A 46 2.39 7.28 -2.12
CA LYS A 46 2.37 8.57 -2.82
C LYS A 46 2.77 8.43 -4.30
N LYS A 47 3.87 7.73 -4.57
CA LYS A 47 4.31 7.45 -5.95
C LYS A 47 3.28 6.66 -6.75
N GLN A 48 2.61 5.68 -6.11
CA GLN A 48 1.52 4.94 -6.76
C GLN A 48 0.35 5.84 -7.11
N LEU A 49 -0.09 6.72 -6.20
CA LEU A 49 -1.17 7.68 -6.46
C LEU A 49 -0.80 8.68 -7.55
N ASP A 50 0.43 9.21 -7.54
CA ASP A 50 0.94 10.12 -8.59
C ASP A 50 0.99 9.44 -9.97
N SER A 51 1.11 8.11 -10.01
CA SER A 51 1.12 7.33 -11.27
C SER A 51 -0.26 6.96 -11.79
N ILE A 52 -1.33 7.19 -11.01
CA ILE A 52 -2.70 6.95 -11.45
C ILE A 52 -3.02 8.00 -12.52
N LYS A 53 -3.05 7.56 -13.78
CA LYS A 53 -3.60 8.33 -14.88
C LYS A 53 -5.11 8.11 -14.88
N PHE A 54 -5.87 9.20 -14.86
CA PHE A 54 -7.28 9.14 -15.22
C PHE A 54 -7.34 8.80 -16.71
N VAL A 55 -7.85 7.62 -17.03
CA VAL A 55 -8.19 7.26 -18.40
C VAL A 55 -9.60 7.80 -18.57
N ASP A 56 -9.73 8.98 -19.18
CA ASP A 56 -11.01 9.39 -19.75
C ASP A 56 -11.23 8.45 -20.93
N GLU A 57 -11.99 7.37 -20.72
CA GLU A 57 -12.54 6.55 -21.80
C GLU A 57 -13.66 7.34 -22.48
N ASP A 58 -13.32 8.46 -23.11
CA ASP A 58 -14.15 9.10 -24.13
C ASP A 58 -13.88 8.41 -25.47
N GLU A 59 -14.12 7.09 -25.54
CA GLU A 59 -14.45 6.43 -26.80
C GLU A 59 -15.94 6.09 -26.78
N CYS A 60 -16.76 7.14 -26.90
CA CYS A 60 -18.13 7.02 -27.36
C CYS A 60 -18.08 6.60 -28.84
N HIS A 61 -17.91 5.30 -29.11
CA HIS A 61 -18.22 4.74 -30.41
C HIS A 61 -19.75 4.63 -30.45
N ASP A 62 -20.39 5.71 -30.94
CA ASP A 62 -21.80 5.76 -31.27
C ASP A 62 -22.13 4.69 -32.31
N ASP A 63 -22.41 3.48 -31.82
CA ASP A 63 -22.88 2.39 -32.66
C ASP A 63 -24.00 1.62 -31.95
N CYS A 64 -25.01 2.35 -31.44
CA CYS A 64 -26.34 1.81 -31.12
C CYS A 64 -27.40 2.90 -30.87
N CYS A 65 -27.89 3.55 -31.94
CA CYS A 65 -29.27 4.06 -31.94
C CYS A 65 -30.16 3.05 -32.69
N HIS A 66 -30.84 2.24 -31.89
CA HIS A 66 -31.80 1.22 -32.25
C HIS A 66 -33.03 1.74 -33.05
N HIS A 67 -33.48 0.90 -33.98
CA HIS A 67 -34.87 0.61 -34.35
C HIS A 67 -35.69 1.50 -35.33
N HIS A 68 -36.00 0.87 -36.47
CA HIS A 68 -37.21 0.94 -37.29
C HIS A 68 -38.46 1.61 -36.67
N HIS A 69 -39.07 2.55 -37.40
CA HIS A 69 -40.52 2.53 -37.69
C HIS A 69 -40.91 3.48 -38.86
N HIS A 70 -41.45 2.87 -39.92
CA HIS A 70 -42.52 3.31 -40.85
C HIS A 70 -42.73 4.80 -41.19
N HIS A 71 -42.62 5.12 -42.48
CA HIS A 71 -43.78 5.31 -43.37
C HIS A 71 -43.42 5.11 -44.84
#